data_AF-A0AAQ4E2R0-F1
#
_entry.id   AF-A0AAQ4E2R0-F1
#
_cell.length_a   1.000
_cell.length_b   1.000
_cell.length_c   1.000
_cell.angle_alpha   90.00
_cell.angle_beta   90.00
_cell.angle_gamma   90.00
#
_symmetry.space_group_name_H-M   'P 1'
#
loop_
_entity.id
_entity.type
_entity.pdbx_description
1 polymer ?
#
loop_
_entity_poly.entity_id
_entity_poly.type
_entity_poly.pdbx_seq_one_letter_code
_entity_poly.pdbx_strand_id
1 'polypeptide(L)'
;MVLEFSAIFCYSPELVLGNRFSILALCKLLEHGIQTNDSRLVDISVKGDRVFNMNEGIRTRSKAATNPDQWTEIPVLVKIYKLMIHELSNCLDHAMMQKEEDDSEDEEWEDEGDMDGDGAQHIMSHFAPASDYAGYDLDGQDDSDDPDAAADPISRMDLQSCLVQFLRGLSQQPFYSKFSEHHTAQELQVLQNAGVLA
;
A
#
# COMPACT_ATOMS: atom_id res chain seq x y z
N MET A 1 5.48 -1.79 18.31
CA MET A 1 6.37 -1.57 17.14
C MET A 1 6.64 -2.87 16.37
N VAL A 2 7.65 -3.70 16.66
CA VAL A 2 8.01 -4.87 15.79
C VAL A 2 6.86 -5.86 15.53
N LEU A 3 5.99 -6.11 16.51
CA LEU A 3 4.86 -7.05 16.38
C LEU A 3 3.71 -6.48 15.54
N GLU A 4 3.38 -5.19 15.70
CA GLU A 4 2.37 -4.49 14.87
C GLU A 4 2.86 -4.32 13.43
N PHE A 5 4.14 -4.03 13.23
CA PHE A 5 4.77 -4.04 11.91
C PHE A 5 4.63 -5.43 11.26
N SER A 6 4.82 -6.53 11.99
CA SER A 6 4.72 -7.88 11.40
C SER A 6 3.30 -8.28 10.98
N ALA A 7 2.27 -7.89 11.74
CA ALA A 7 0.90 -8.29 11.45
C ALA A 7 0.31 -7.43 10.32
N ILE A 8 0.53 -6.12 10.36
CA ILE A 8 -0.08 -5.20 9.40
C ILE A 8 0.59 -5.34 8.02
N PHE A 9 1.91 -5.44 7.94
CA PHE A 9 2.63 -5.63 6.67
C PHE A 9 2.56 -7.06 6.10
N CYS A 10 2.06 -8.04 6.87
CA CYS A 10 1.87 -9.41 6.41
C CYS A 10 0.45 -9.65 5.87
N TYR A 11 -0.55 -8.96 6.41
CA TYR A 11 -1.95 -9.18 6.03
C TYR A 11 -2.55 -8.03 5.20
N SER A 12 -1.99 -6.82 5.27
CA SER A 12 -2.53 -5.64 4.57
C SER A 12 -1.42 -4.61 4.26
N PRO A 13 -0.45 -4.93 3.38
CA PRO A 13 0.57 -3.95 2.97
C PRO A 13 -0.04 -2.69 2.32
N GLU A 14 -1.17 -2.85 1.61
CA GLU A 14 -1.95 -1.75 0.99
C GLU A 14 -2.48 -0.73 2.01
N LEU A 15 -2.79 -1.15 3.25
CA LEU A 15 -3.40 -0.26 4.26
C LEU A 15 -2.38 0.63 5.00
N VAL A 16 -1.07 0.42 4.82
CA VAL A 16 -0.03 1.17 5.55
C VAL A 16 0.93 1.94 4.66
N LEU A 17 1.02 1.58 3.38
CA LEU A 17 1.98 2.20 2.46
C LEU A 17 1.44 3.36 1.62
N GLY A 18 0.14 3.63 1.65
CA GLY A 18 -0.46 4.74 0.90
C GLY A 18 0.01 6.16 1.30
N ASN A 19 0.97 6.29 2.22
CA ASN A 19 1.57 7.56 2.60
C ASN A 19 3.03 7.65 2.11
N ARG A 20 3.31 8.65 1.26
CA ARG A 20 4.65 9.02 0.75
C ARG A 20 5.69 9.16 1.87
N PHE A 21 5.33 9.74 3.01
CA PHE A 21 6.22 9.90 4.16
C PHE A 21 6.69 8.55 4.73
N SER A 22 5.79 7.58 4.83
CA SER A 22 6.11 6.23 5.33
C SER A 22 7.15 5.56 4.44
N ILE A 23 6.97 5.66 3.12
CA ILE A 23 7.90 5.08 2.13
C ILE A 23 9.27 5.73 2.22
N LEU A 24 9.34 7.06 2.29
CA LEU A 24 10.62 7.77 2.40
C LEU A 24 11.35 7.48 3.71
N ALA A 25 10.61 7.38 4.82
CA ALA A 25 11.17 6.97 6.10
C ALA A 25 11.76 5.54 6.00
N LEU A 26 11.06 4.63 5.33
CA LEU A 26 11.54 3.27 5.08
C LEU A 26 12.78 3.23 4.17
N CYS A 27 12.85 4.05 3.12
CA CYS A 27 14.06 4.20 2.30
C CYS A 27 15.26 4.60 3.16
N LYS A 28 15.07 5.59 4.04
CA LYS A 28 16.13 6.08 4.94
C LYS A 28 16.50 5.07 6.01
N LEU A 29 15.53 4.34 6.54
CA LEU A 29 15.77 3.27 7.49
C LEU A 29 16.58 2.13 6.87
N LEU A 30 16.26 1.76 5.62
CA LEU A 30 17.02 0.76 4.88
C LEU A 30 18.46 1.24 4.63
N GLU A 31 18.61 2.46 4.09
CA GLU A 31 19.91 3.08 3.84
C GLU A 31 20.78 3.09 5.11
N HIS A 32 20.22 3.53 6.24
CA HIS A 32 20.91 3.53 7.52
C HIS A 32 21.33 2.12 7.94
N GLY A 33 20.38 1.16 7.94
CA GLY A 33 20.64 -0.22 8.37
C GLY A 33 21.76 -0.89 7.56
N ILE A 34 21.87 -0.58 6.27
CA ILE A 34 22.95 -1.06 5.41
C ILE A 34 24.27 -0.35 5.72
N GLN A 35 24.29 0.99 5.75
CA GLN A 35 25.52 1.77 5.86
C GLN A 35 26.20 1.61 7.23
N THR A 36 25.41 1.50 8.29
CA THR A 36 25.94 1.38 9.67
C THR A 36 26.01 -0.08 10.13
N ASN A 37 25.42 -1.01 9.38
CA ASN A 37 25.27 -2.41 9.78
C ASN A 37 24.66 -2.53 11.19
N ASP A 38 23.60 -1.76 11.45
CA ASP A 38 22.94 -1.69 12.76
C ASP A 38 22.32 -3.04 13.12
N SER A 39 22.88 -3.72 14.13
CA SER A 39 22.42 -5.03 14.59
C SER A 39 20.96 -5.01 15.05
N ARG A 40 20.47 -3.86 15.53
CA ARG A 40 19.06 -3.70 15.93
C ARG A 40 18.11 -3.81 14.75
N LEU A 41 18.58 -3.69 13.51
CA LEU A 41 17.81 -3.92 12.30
C LEU A 41 18.20 -5.24 11.65
N VAL A 42 19.50 -5.52 11.52
CA VAL A 42 20.00 -6.71 10.81
C VAL A 42 19.57 -8.02 11.50
N ASP A 43 19.47 -8.04 12.83
CA ASP A 43 19.11 -9.24 13.59
C ASP A 43 17.59 -9.48 13.68
N ILE A 44 16.77 -8.58 13.11
CA ILE A 44 15.31 -8.73 13.12
C ILE A 44 14.88 -9.56 11.90
N SER A 45 14.19 -10.66 12.18
CA SER A 45 13.49 -11.49 11.20
C SER A 45 11.98 -11.24 11.23
N VAL A 46 11.35 -11.25 10.05
CA VAL A 46 9.92 -11.01 9.87
C VAL A 46 9.34 -11.96 8.83
N LYS A 47 8.00 -12.05 8.79
CA LYS A 47 7.28 -12.83 7.76
C LYS A 47 7.50 -12.21 6.38
N GLY A 48 7.96 -13.04 5.44
CA GLY A 48 8.15 -12.73 4.03
C GLY A 48 6.94 -13.14 3.19
N ASP A 49 7.22 -13.88 2.12
CA ASP A 49 6.23 -14.36 1.16
C ASP A 49 5.47 -15.58 1.67
N ARG A 50 4.19 -15.68 1.28
CA ARG A 50 3.36 -16.85 1.59
C ARG A 50 3.83 -18.06 0.79
N VAL A 51 4.00 -19.19 1.46
CA VAL A 51 4.36 -20.46 0.84
C VAL A 51 3.10 -21.15 0.36
N PHE A 52 2.96 -21.30 -0.96
CA PHE A 52 1.83 -22.00 -1.57
C PHE A 52 2.17 -23.46 -1.80
N ASN A 53 1.27 -24.36 -1.38
CA ASN A 53 1.39 -25.78 -1.69
C ASN A 53 0.65 -26.05 -3.02
N MET A 54 1.38 -26.37 -4.09
CA MET A 54 0.79 -26.55 -5.43
C MET A 54 -0.26 -27.67 -5.51
N ASN A 55 -0.25 -28.60 -4.55
CA ASN A 55 -1.23 -29.69 -4.47
C ASN A 55 -2.54 -29.27 -3.77
N GLU A 56 -2.60 -28.06 -3.24
CA GLU A 56 -3.77 -27.55 -2.52
C GLU A 56 -4.64 -26.75 -3.48
N GLY A 57 -5.79 -27.31 -3.87
CA GLY A 57 -6.80 -26.59 -4.66
C GLY A 57 -7.42 -25.41 -3.91
N ILE A 58 -8.53 -24.85 -4.43
CA ILE A 58 -9.19 -23.66 -3.87
C ILE A 58 -9.22 -23.69 -2.33
N ARG A 59 -8.59 -22.67 -1.73
CA ARG A 59 -8.39 -22.54 -0.30
C ARG A 59 -9.55 -21.76 0.29
N THR A 60 -10.44 -22.48 0.97
CA THR A 60 -11.57 -21.91 1.70
C THR A 60 -11.19 -21.60 3.15
N ARG A 61 -11.98 -20.75 3.82
CA ARG A 61 -11.76 -20.40 5.24
C ARG A 61 -11.65 -21.63 6.16
N SER A 62 -12.42 -22.68 5.90
CA SER A 62 -12.35 -23.95 6.65
C SER A 62 -11.03 -24.69 6.44
N LYS A 63 -10.50 -24.73 5.21
CA LYS A 63 -9.20 -25.35 4.92
C LYS A 63 -8.04 -24.60 5.57
N ALA A 64 -8.09 -23.26 5.60
CA ALA A 64 -7.08 -22.43 6.26
C ALA A 64 -7.04 -22.60 7.78
N ALA A 65 -8.17 -22.97 8.41
CA ALA A 65 -8.20 -23.30 9.84
C ALA A 65 -7.52 -24.64 10.15
N THR A 66 -7.60 -25.61 9.24
CA THR A 66 -6.99 -26.95 9.42
C THR A 66 -5.52 -26.99 9.00
N ASN A 67 -5.17 -26.27 7.94
CA ASN A 67 -3.80 -26.06 7.50
C ASN A 67 -3.51 -24.55 7.54
N PRO A 68 -2.89 -24.00 8.59
CA PRO A 68 -2.59 -22.57 8.65
C PRO A 68 -1.62 -22.11 7.56
N ASP A 69 -1.65 -20.82 7.24
CA ASP A 69 -0.77 -20.23 6.23
C ASP A 69 0.69 -20.32 6.64
N GLN A 70 1.52 -20.85 5.75
CA GLN A 70 2.96 -20.87 5.91
C GLN A 70 3.56 -19.64 5.22
N TRP A 71 4.55 -19.05 5.87
CA TRP A 71 5.25 -17.86 5.41
C TRP A 71 6.74 -18.12 5.49
N THR A 72 7.48 -17.58 4.53
CA THR A 72 8.94 -17.51 4.64
C THR A 72 9.33 -16.56 5.76
N GLU A 73 10.53 -16.74 6.31
CA GLU A 73 11.13 -15.82 7.27
C GLU A 73 12.31 -15.12 6.59
N ILE A 74 12.30 -13.79 6.59
CA ILE A 74 13.29 -12.96 5.91
C ILE A 74 13.80 -11.84 6.84
N PRO A 75 15.01 -11.30 6.62
CA PRO A 75 15.48 -10.14 7.37
C PRO A 75 14.57 -8.92 7.16
N VAL A 76 14.41 -8.08 8.19
CA VAL A 76 13.54 -6.89 8.12
C VAL A 76 13.97 -5.94 7.00
N LEU A 77 15.28 -5.81 6.75
CA LEU A 77 15.79 -4.98 5.66
C LEU A 77 15.31 -5.49 4.29
N VAL A 78 15.29 -6.81 4.10
CA VAL A 78 14.74 -7.44 2.88
C VAL A 78 13.24 -7.18 2.77
N LYS A 79 12.49 -7.25 3.88
CA LYS A 79 11.07 -6.91 3.88
C LYS A 79 10.83 -5.46 3.49
N ILE A 80 11.59 -4.52 4.06
CA ILE A 80 11.50 -3.09 3.72
C ILE A 80 11.77 -2.88 2.22
N TYR A 81 12.78 -3.54 1.68
CA TYR A 81 13.08 -3.52 0.24
C TYR A 81 11.92 -4.04 -0.61
N LYS A 82 11.32 -5.19 -0.26
CA LYS A 82 10.15 -5.74 -0.96
C LYS A 82 8.95 -4.79 -0.93
N LEU A 83 8.74 -4.08 0.17
CA LEU A 83 7.67 -3.09 0.29
C LEU A 83 7.87 -1.89 -0.65
N MET A 84 9.11 -1.47 -0.89
CA MET A 84 9.40 -0.45 -1.89
C MET A 84 9.12 -0.92 -3.32
N ILE A 85 9.37 -2.19 -3.63
CA ILE A 85 9.01 -2.77 -4.94
C ILE A 85 7.49 -2.81 -5.11
N HIS A 86 6.78 -3.23 -4.06
CA HIS A 86 5.31 -3.25 -4.07
C HIS A 86 4.74 -1.85 -4.31
N GLU A 87 5.24 -0.84 -3.60
CA GLU A 87 4.79 0.54 -3.80
C GLU A 87 5.12 1.07 -5.20
N LEU A 88 6.28 0.69 -5.75
CA LEU A 88 6.62 1.01 -7.14
C LEU A 88 5.65 0.36 -8.13
N SER A 89 5.25 -0.90 -7.89
CA SER A 89 4.21 -1.56 -8.68
C SER A 89 2.92 -0.75 -8.65
N ASN A 90 2.47 -0.36 -7.46
CA ASN A 90 1.27 0.46 -7.30
C ASN A 90 1.40 1.76 -8.09
N CYS A 91 2.54 2.47 -7.99
CA CYS A 91 2.77 3.69 -8.76
C CYS A 91 2.63 3.48 -10.28
N LEU A 92 3.19 2.38 -10.81
CA LEU A 92 3.08 2.04 -12.23
C LEU A 92 1.64 1.73 -12.65
N ASP A 93 0.91 0.98 -11.84
CA ASP A 93 -0.48 0.62 -12.12
C ASP A 93 -1.38 1.86 -12.15
N HIS A 94 -1.22 2.79 -11.20
CA HIS A 94 -1.97 4.05 -11.18
C HIS A 94 -1.64 4.94 -12.39
N ALA A 95 -0.37 4.99 -12.82
CA ALA A 95 0.03 5.73 -14.01
C ALA A 95 -0.57 5.15 -15.31
N MET A 96 -0.79 3.83 -15.36
CA MET A 96 -1.48 3.18 -16.48
C MET A 96 -2.98 3.51 -16.49
N MET A 97 -3.65 3.46 -15.34
CA MET A 97 -5.08 3.78 -15.24
C MET A 97 -5.39 5.24 -15.63
N GLN A 98 -4.59 6.20 -15.17
CA GLN A 98 -4.77 7.62 -15.55
C GLN A 98 -4.61 7.86 -17.05
N LYS A 99 -3.80 7.04 -17.73
CA LYS A 99 -3.62 7.13 -19.18
C LYS A 99 -4.78 6.53 -19.96
N GLU A 100 -5.50 5.57 -19.37
CA GLU A 100 -6.68 4.94 -19.98
C GLU A 100 -7.94 5.82 -19.80
N GLU A 101 -8.06 6.56 -18.68
CA GLU A 101 -9.17 7.50 -18.45
C GLU A 101 -9.13 8.75 -19.35
N ASP A 102 -7.95 9.22 -19.74
CA ASP A 102 -7.77 10.36 -20.67
C ASP A 102 -8.14 10.01 -22.14
N ASP A 103 -8.44 8.74 -22.43
CA ASP A 103 -8.88 8.25 -23.75
C ASP A 103 -10.38 7.84 -23.75
N SER A 104 -11.08 8.02 -22.64
CA SER A 104 -12.52 7.78 -22.49
C SER A 104 -13.28 9.08 -22.22
N GLU A 105 -13.61 9.80 -23.29
CA GLU A 105 -14.61 10.88 -23.26
C GLU A 105 -16.01 10.28 -22.95
N ASP A 106 -16.62 10.80 -21.87
CA ASP A 106 -18.05 10.85 -21.53
C ASP A 106 -18.90 9.55 -21.57
N GLU A 107 -19.17 8.97 -20.39
CA GLU A 107 -20.49 8.39 -20.10
C GLU A 107 -21.07 9.00 -18.80
N GLU A 108 -21.90 10.01 -19.01
CA GLU A 108 -22.76 10.71 -18.06
C GLU A 108 -23.78 9.72 -17.47
N TRP A 109 -23.55 9.26 -16.23
CA TRP A 109 -24.51 8.41 -15.51
C TRP A 109 -25.66 9.29 -14.98
N GLU A 110 -26.75 9.40 -15.75
CA GLU A 110 -28.03 9.94 -15.27
C GLU A 110 -28.66 8.97 -14.23
N ASP A 111 -28.62 9.36 -12.95
CA ASP A 111 -29.25 8.65 -11.83
C ASP A 111 -30.74 9.04 -11.72
N GLU A 112 -31.62 8.33 -12.44
CA GLU A 112 -33.07 8.33 -12.15
C GLU A 112 -33.45 7.05 -11.37
N GLY A 113 -33.26 7.10 -10.05
CA GLY A 113 -33.69 6.07 -9.11
C GLY A 113 -34.83 6.52 -8.19
N ASP A 114 -36.05 6.59 -8.71
CA ASP A 114 -37.28 6.76 -7.92
C ASP A 114 -37.54 5.51 -7.06
N MET A 115 -37.29 5.60 -5.74
CA MET A 115 -37.61 4.54 -4.77
C MET A 115 -38.86 4.90 -3.96
N ASP A 116 -40.01 4.43 -4.44
CA ASP A 116 -41.25 4.31 -3.68
C ASP A 116 -41.07 3.30 -2.52
N GLY A 117 -41.05 3.80 -1.28
CA GLY A 117 -40.76 3.00 -0.07
C GLY A 117 -41.47 3.50 1.19
N ASP A 118 -42.81 3.44 1.19
CA ASP A 118 -43.75 3.82 2.29
C ASP A 118 -43.44 3.16 3.67
N GLY A 119 -42.58 2.14 3.73
CA GLY A 119 -42.19 1.48 4.99
C GLY A 119 -41.05 2.17 5.76
N ALA A 120 -40.19 2.94 5.09
CA ALA A 120 -39.03 3.57 5.72
C ALA A 120 -39.37 4.91 6.42
N GLN A 121 -40.41 5.59 5.92
CA GLN A 121 -40.87 6.90 6.43
C GLN A 121 -41.42 6.81 7.86
N HIS A 122 -42.10 5.71 8.20
CA HIS A 122 -42.69 5.55 9.54
C HIS A 122 -41.63 5.40 10.63
N ILE A 123 -40.54 4.67 10.38
CA ILE A 123 -39.44 4.48 11.34
C ILE A 123 -38.62 5.76 11.49
N MET A 124 -38.39 6.51 10.41
CA MET A 124 -37.68 7.80 10.45
C MET A 124 -38.44 8.88 11.22
N SER A 125 -39.78 8.85 11.21
CA SER A 125 -40.61 9.82 11.96
C SER A 125 -40.45 9.77 13.49
N HIS A 126 -39.87 8.68 14.02
CA HIS A 126 -39.61 8.53 15.46
C HIS A 126 -38.27 9.14 15.91
N PHE A 127 -37.42 9.54 14.99
CA PHE A 127 -36.15 10.21 15.28
C PHE A 127 -36.27 11.67 14.87
N ALA A 128 -35.78 12.58 15.73
CA ALA A 128 -35.61 13.96 15.33
C ALA A 128 -34.68 13.98 14.10
N PRO A 129 -35.02 14.71 13.03
CA PRO A 129 -34.11 14.87 11.92
C PRO A 129 -32.78 15.34 12.48
N ALA A 130 -31.70 14.75 11.99
CA ALA A 130 -30.43 15.44 12.01
C ALA A 130 -30.52 16.62 11.01
N SER A 131 -31.54 17.49 11.08
CA SER A 131 -31.55 18.92 10.72
C SER A 131 -31.94 19.85 11.91
N ASP A 132 -32.45 19.32 13.03
CA ASP A 132 -32.91 20.05 14.24
C ASP A 132 -31.86 20.34 15.34
N TYR A 133 -30.68 19.72 15.34
CA TYR A 133 -29.69 19.81 16.42
C TYR A 133 -28.63 20.94 16.23
N ALA A 134 -28.95 22.21 15.97
CA ALA A 134 -27.96 23.28 15.65
C ALA A 134 -26.44 22.99 15.93
N GLY A 135 -25.68 22.56 14.90
CA GLY A 135 -24.25 22.18 15.03
C GLY A 135 -23.78 20.88 14.34
N TYR A 136 -24.65 20.16 13.64
CA TYR A 136 -24.38 18.93 12.87
C TYR A 136 -24.57 19.19 11.36
N ASP A 137 -24.46 20.44 10.92
CA ASP A 137 -24.34 20.72 9.49
C ASP A 137 -23.03 20.08 8.98
N LEU A 138 -23.12 18.79 8.67
CA LEU A 138 -22.04 17.93 8.20
C LEU A 138 -21.71 18.23 6.73
N ASP A 139 -22.40 19.19 6.13
CA ASP A 139 -22.33 19.51 4.71
C ASP A 139 -21.53 20.82 4.43
N GLY A 140 -20.71 21.28 5.39
CA GLY A 140 -20.06 22.59 5.25
C GLY A 140 -18.68 22.79 5.87
N GLN A 141 -18.09 21.78 6.50
CA GLN A 141 -16.69 21.84 6.95
C GLN A 141 -15.87 20.75 6.28
N ASP A 142 -15.77 20.91 4.97
CA ASP A 142 -14.61 20.46 4.23
C ASP A 142 -13.38 21.29 4.67
N ASP A 143 -12.83 20.98 5.84
CA ASP A 143 -11.50 21.46 6.25
C ASP A 143 -10.38 20.73 5.45
N SER A 144 -10.58 20.45 4.15
CA SER A 144 -9.73 19.50 3.42
C SER A 144 -8.59 20.07 2.58
N ASP A 145 -8.26 21.34 2.72
CA ASP A 145 -6.98 21.87 2.22
C ASP A 145 -6.19 22.49 3.37
N ASP A 146 -5.53 21.63 4.16
CA ASP A 146 -4.50 22.08 5.10
C ASP A 146 -3.38 22.78 4.30
N PRO A 147 -3.24 24.12 4.40
CA PRO A 147 -2.29 24.86 3.60
C PRO A 147 -0.84 24.48 3.93
N ASP A 148 -0.58 23.97 5.14
CA ASP A 148 0.75 23.50 5.53
C ASP A 148 1.08 22.16 4.86
N ALA A 149 0.10 21.26 4.71
CA ALA A 149 0.27 20.00 3.97
C ALA A 149 0.51 20.24 2.47
N ALA A 150 -0.21 21.20 1.87
CA ALA A 150 -0.03 21.59 0.46
C ALA A 150 1.29 22.35 0.20
N ALA A 151 1.83 23.00 1.23
CA ALA A 151 3.12 23.66 1.19
C ALA A 151 4.30 22.69 1.41
N ASP A 152 4.06 21.48 1.94
CA ASP A 152 5.13 20.51 2.18
C ASP A 152 5.75 20.05 0.85
N PRO A 153 7.08 20.15 0.67
CA PRO A 153 7.77 19.65 -0.52
C PRO A 153 7.50 18.18 -0.86
N ILE A 154 7.20 17.35 0.14
CA ILE A 154 6.90 15.92 -0.03
C ILE A 154 5.58 15.69 -0.77
N SER A 155 4.62 16.62 -0.67
CA SER A 155 3.33 16.53 -1.38
C SER A 155 3.49 16.54 -2.90
N ARG A 156 4.47 17.31 -3.42
CA ARG A 156 4.73 17.50 -4.85
C ARG A 156 5.77 16.54 -5.43
N MET A 157 6.40 15.72 -4.59
CA MET A 157 7.49 14.86 -5.03
C MET A 157 6.97 13.66 -5.81
N ASP A 158 7.55 13.39 -6.99
CA ASP A 158 7.26 12.16 -7.74
C ASP A 158 7.84 10.93 -7.02
N LEU A 159 6.94 10.19 -6.37
CA LEU A 159 7.30 9.00 -5.60
C LEU A 159 7.85 7.88 -6.51
N GLN A 160 7.30 7.72 -7.71
CA GLN A 160 7.75 6.70 -8.66
C GLN A 160 9.21 6.95 -9.04
N SER A 161 9.54 8.18 -9.46
CA SER A 161 10.92 8.55 -9.78
C SER A 161 11.86 8.37 -8.59
N CYS A 162 11.42 8.73 -7.39
CA CYS A 162 12.22 8.56 -6.17
C CYS A 162 12.55 7.07 -5.90
N LEU A 163 11.54 6.20 -5.97
CA LEU A 163 11.69 4.76 -5.78
C LEU A 163 12.59 4.13 -6.85
N VAL A 164 12.41 4.49 -8.12
CA VAL A 164 13.26 3.99 -9.21
C VAL A 164 14.72 4.39 -8.99
N GLN A 165 14.98 5.66 -8.66
CA GLN A 165 16.35 6.13 -8.38
C GLN A 165 16.96 5.42 -7.17
N PHE A 166 16.21 5.29 -6.08
CA PHE A 166 16.68 4.62 -4.87
C PHE A 166 16.99 3.14 -5.13
N LEU A 167 16.07 2.40 -5.73
CA LEU A 167 16.23 0.96 -6.00
C LEU A 167 17.33 0.70 -7.04
N ARG A 168 17.50 1.58 -8.03
CA ARG A 168 18.62 1.51 -8.98
C ARG A 168 19.96 1.80 -8.31
N GLY A 169 20.00 2.79 -7.41
CA GLY A 169 21.20 3.06 -6.61
C GLY A 169 21.56 1.88 -5.72
N LEU A 170 20.56 1.21 -5.13
CA LEU A 170 20.71 0.04 -4.29
C LEU A 170 21.20 -1.19 -5.09
N SER A 171 20.70 -1.40 -6.32
CA SER A 171 21.08 -2.56 -7.15
C SER A 171 22.55 -2.55 -7.60
N GLN A 172 23.18 -1.38 -7.59
CA GLN A 172 24.60 -1.22 -7.91
C GLN A 172 25.54 -1.49 -6.71
N GLN A 173 24.98 -1.67 -5.51
CA GLN A 173 25.77 -1.84 -4.30
C GLN A 173 26.21 -3.31 -4.11
N PRO A 174 27.39 -3.57 -3.52
CA PRO A 174 27.89 -4.94 -3.32
C PRO A 174 26.97 -5.81 -2.44
N PHE A 175 26.23 -5.20 -1.53
CA PHE A 175 25.33 -5.93 -0.63
C PHE A 175 24.03 -6.39 -1.33
N TYR A 176 23.75 -5.90 -2.54
CA TYR A 176 22.52 -6.18 -3.27
C TYR A 176 22.30 -7.67 -3.51
N SER A 177 23.36 -8.48 -3.59
CA SER A 177 23.27 -9.93 -3.70
C SER A 177 22.35 -10.55 -2.63
N LYS A 178 22.46 -10.06 -1.39
CA LYS A 178 21.61 -10.49 -0.26
C LYS A 178 20.13 -10.18 -0.46
N PHE A 179 19.80 -9.16 -1.26
CA PHE A 179 18.42 -8.79 -1.57
C PHE A 179 17.91 -9.59 -2.78
N SER A 180 18.75 -9.79 -3.80
CA SER A 180 18.38 -10.51 -5.01
C SER A 180 18.03 -11.98 -4.79
N GLU A 181 18.59 -12.62 -3.75
CA GLU A 181 18.26 -13.99 -3.37
C GLU A 181 16.81 -14.18 -2.92
N HIS A 182 16.13 -13.09 -2.55
CA HIS A 182 14.75 -13.12 -2.05
C HIS A 182 13.71 -12.67 -3.07
N HIS A 183 14.08 -12.43 -4.33
CA HIS A 183 13.10 -11.98 -5.33
C HIS A 183 12.09 -13.06 -5.72
N THR A 184 10.84 -12.62 -5.90
CA THR A 184 9.84 -13.38 -6.66
C THR A 184 9.87 -13.00 -8.15
N ALA A 185 9.26 -13.82 -9.00
CA ALA A 185 9.14 -13.52 -10.43
C ALA A 185 8.38 -12.21 -10.70
N GLN A 186 7.35 -11.91 -9.89
CA GLN A 186 6.58 -10.67 -10.01
C GLN A 186 7.41 -9.44 -9.64
N GLU A 187 8.18 -9.52 -8.55
CA GLU A 187 9.07 -8.44 -8.13
C GLU A 187 10.14 -8.14 -9.18
N LEU A 188 10.72 -9.18 -9.81
CA LEU A 188 11.67 -9.01 -10.91
C LEU A 188 11.03 -8.31 -12.12
N GLN A 189 9.80 -8.68 -12.47
CA GLN A 189 9.08 -8.03 -13.56
C GLN A 189 8.84 -6.55 -13.29
N VAL A 190 8.42 -6.17 -12.07
CA VAL A 190 8.25 -4.76 -11.68
C VAL A 190 9.57 -4.00 -11.83
N LEU A 191 10.66 -4.57 -11.33
CA LEU A 191 12.00 -3.96 -11.41
C LEU A 191 12.50 -3.80 -12.85
N GLN A 192 12.20 -4.75 -13.74
CA GLN A 192 12.54 -4.69 -15.16
C GLN A 192 11.68 -3.66 -15.90
N ASN A 193 10.36 -3.68 -15.69
CA ASN A 193 9.41 -2.74 -16.31
C ASN A 193 9.72 -1.29 -15.91
N ALA A 194 10.12 -1.07 -14.66
CA ALA A 194 10.55 0.24 -14.17
C ALA A 194 11.96 0.66 -14.62
N GLY A 195 12.71 -0.22 -15.29
CA GLY A 195 14.10 0.02 -15.71
C GLY A 195 15.09 0.09 -14.54
N VAL A 196 14.78 -0.52 -13.40
CA VAL A 196 15.70 -0.62 -12.26
C VAL A 196 16.77 -1.69 -12.51
N LEU A 197 16.36 -2.82 -13.09
CA LEU A 197 17.22 -3.92 -13.51
C LEU A 197 17.23 -4.03 -15.05
N ALA A 198 18.37 -4.47 -15.59
CA ALA A 198 18.56 -4.74 -17.01
C ALA A 198 18.42 -6.24 -17.32
#